data_AF-A0AAD6YL79-F1
#
_entry.id   AF-A0AAD6YL79-F1
#
_cell.length_a   1.000
_cell.length_b   1.000
_cell.length_c   1.000
_cell.angle_alpha   90.00
_cell.angle_beta   90.00
_cell.angle_gamma   90.00
#
_symmetry.space_group_name_H-M   'P 1'
#
loop_
_entity.id
_entity.type
_entity.pdbx_description
1 polymer ?
#
loop_
_entity_poly.entity_id
_entity_poly.type
_entity_poly.pdbx_seq_one_letter_code
_entity_poly.pdbx_strand_id
1 'polypeptide(L)'
;MLVLPDSQGKEDSPVSVQRDAEALPLPAYEGSRLIAPPAIEAANRISVARWLGEIKETFVLDSALPVPSNDKLHLDLSVLVGEVAAEVYVVGAGTAQNDKTRMWASTTLGKTKLVLHSPQPQSRAPIAVSVSVRVGEVILLLPRSFHGPLGISGPSVGEVTLSPDLRAASTKFGDSWFFIGEWAQPEGGEGRGAVWPGDEADVESMIGTVYMGYEDEKEV
;
A
#
# COMPACT_ATOMS: atom_id res chain seq x y z
N MET A 1 6.88 80.56 -25.29
CA MET A 1 7.94 79.55 -25.49
C MET A 1 8.20 78.93 -24.12
N LEU A 2 7.87 77.70 -23.76
CA LEU A 2 7.38 76.46 -24.39
C LEU A 2 6.57 75.73 -23.29
N VAL A 3 5.28 75.41 -23.52
CA VAL A 3 4.73 74.06 -23.80
C VAL A 3 4.72 73.10 -22.59
N LEU A 4 3.50 72.89 -22.06
CA LEU A 4 3.07 71.72 -21.27
C LEU A 4 2.98 70.48 -22.17
N PRO A 5 3.11 69.28 -21.60
CA PRO A 5 2.31 68.17 -22.09
C PRO A 5 1.43 67.55 -20.98
N ASP A 6 0.14 67.48 -21.32
CA ASP A 6 -0.81 66.47 -20.85
C ASP A 6 -0.32 65.06 -21.20
N SER A 7 -0.60 64.07 -20.34
CA SER A 7 -0.81 62.65 -20.68
C SER A 7 -1.35 61.95 -19.44
N GLN A 8 -2.67 61.87 -19.28
CA GLN A 8 -3.50 60.69 -19.62
C GLN A 8 -3.12 59.42 -18.85
N GLY A 9 -4.06 59.02 -17.98
CA GLY A 9 -4.09 57.70 -17.37
C GLY A 9 -4.20 56.59 -18.40
N LYS A 10 -3.59 55.46 -18.06
CA LYS A 10 -3.77 54.20 -18.74
C LYS A 10 -3.98 53.14 -17.67
N GLU A 11 -5.14 52.51 -17.72
CA GLU A 11 -5.53 51.37 -16.90
C GLU A 11 -4.46 50.28 -16.95
N ASP A 12 -3.91 49.95 -15.77
CA ASP A 12 -3.18 48.70 -15.56
C ASP A 12 -4.20 47.56 -15.62
N SER A 13 -4.32 46.93 -16.78
CA SER A 13 -5.00 45.66 -16.92
C SER A 13 -4.17 44.58 -16.22
N PRO A 14 -4.75 43.73 -15.35
CA PRO A 14 -3.99 42.63 -14.78
C PRO A 14 -3.63 41.64 -15.89
N VAL A 15 -2.35 41.35 -16.02
CA VAL A 15 -1.82 40.28 -16.88
C VAL A 15 -2.41 38.96 -16.38
N SER A 16 -3.36 38.43 -17.13
CA SER A 16 -3.86 37.07 -16.99
C SER A 16 -2.71 36.10 -17.29
N VAL A 17 -2.02 35.65 -16.25
CA VAL A 17 -1.10 34.51 -16.34
C VAL A 17 -1.98 33.27 -16.54
N GLN A 18 -2.24 32.92 -17.79
CA GLN A 18 -2.69 31.59 -18.15
C GLN A 18 -1.57 30.64 -17.73
N ARG A 19 -1.73 30.00 -16.56
CA ARG A 19 -1.01 28.78 -16.24
C ARG A 19 -1.57 27.72 -17.18
N ASP A 20 -0.90 27.54 -18.30
CA ASP A 20 -0.96 26.28 -19.02
C ASP A 20 -0.50 25.21 -18.03
N ALA A 21 -1.48 24.56 -17.40
CA ALA A 21 -1.26 23.31 -16.70
C ALA A 21 -0.95 22.28 -17.78
N GLU A 22 0.30 22.30 -18.24
CA GLU A 22 0.89 21.19 -18.97
C GLU A 22 0.85 20.03 -17.98
N ALA A 23 -0.23 19.23 -18.08
CA ALA A 23 -0.38 17.99 -17.36
C ALA A 23 0.81 17.14 -17.78
N LEU A 24 1.85 17.14 -16.94
CA LEU A 24 2.95 16.21 -17.07
C LEU A 24 2.31 14.82 -17.20
N PRO A 25 2.64 14.06 -18.26
CA PRO A 25 2.13 12.70 -18.37
C PRO A 25 2.56 11.99 -17.09
N LEU A 26 1.58 11.44 -16.36
CA LEU A 26 1.84 10.54 -15.23
C LEU A 26 2.93 9.57 -15.68
N PRO A 27 3.97 9.29 -14.87
CA PRO A 27 4.94 8.28 -15.23
C PRO A 27 4.17 6.98 -15.47
N ALA A 28 4.06 6.61 -16.76
CA ALA A 28 3.58 5.32 -17.15
C ALA A 28 4.62 4.34 -16.61
N TYR A 29 4.34 3.73 -15.46
CA TYR A 29 5.11 2.60 -14.97
C TYR A 29 4.89 1.43 -15.96
N GLU A 30 5.62 1.48 -17.07
CA GLU A 30 5.81 0.38 -18.02
C GLU A 30 6.53 -0.76 -17.27
N GLY A 31 5.78 -1.55 -16.51
CA GLY A 31 6.42 -2.62 -15.73
C GLY A 31 5.51 -3.48 -14.88
N SER A 32 4.24 -3.12 -14.67
CA SER A 32 3.29 -4.03 -14.02
C SER A 32 3.03 -5.21 -14.95
N ARG A 33 3.84 -6.26 -14.86
CA ARG A 33 3.52 -7.55 -15.46
C ARG A 33 2.16 -7.95 -14.92
N LEU A 34 1.19 -8.14 -15.81
CA LEU A 34 -0.10 -8.69 -15.44
C LEU A 34 0.14 -10.15 -15.04
N ILE A 35 0.29 -10.41 -13.74
CA ILE A 35 0.42 -11.75 -13.20
C ILE A 35 -0.97 -12.37 -13.24
N ALA A 36 -1.19 -13.40 -14.05
CA ALA A 36 -2.49 -14.07 -14.07
C ALA A 36 -2.74 -14.74 -12.71
N PRO A 37 -3.94 -14.61 -12.12
CA PRO A 37 -4.25 -15.32 -10.88
C PRO A 37 -4.20 -16.84 -11.12
N PRO A 38 -3.79 -17.63 -10.12
CA PRO A 38 -3.78 -19.08 -10.21
C PRO A 38 -5.22 -19.60 -10.38
N ALA A 39 -5.36 -20.82 -10.92
CA ALA A 39 -6.65 -21.50 -11.07
C ALA A 39 -7.16 -22.06 -9.73
N ILE A 40 -7.25 -21.19 -8.72
CA ILE A 40 -7.75 -21.44 -7.37
C ILE A 40 -9.02 -20.62 -7.20
N GLU A 41 -10.02 -21.17 -6.50
CA GLU A 41 -11.27 -20.45 -6.23
C GLU A 41 -11.01 -19.23 -5.34
N ALA A 42 -11.58 -18.08 -5.72
CA ALA A 42 -11.50 -16.88 -4.93
C ALA A 42 -12.38 -16.99 -3.69
N ALA A 43 -11.88 -16.52 -2.55
CA ALA A 43 -12.62 -16.50 -1.29
C ALA A 43 -12.73 -15.08 -0.76
N ASN A 44 -13.84 -14.78 -0.08
CA ASN A 44 -13.95 -13.52 0.67
C ASN A 44 -13.11 -13.56 1.95
N ARG A 45 -13.10 -14.71 2.64
CA ARG A 45 -12.50 -14.87 3.96
C ARG A 45 -11.72 -16.17 4.08
N ILE A 46 -10.47 -16.06 4.50
CA ILE A 46 -9.58 -17.17 4.81
C ILE A 46 -8.96 -16.92 6.18
N SER A 47 -8.96 -17.94 7.05
CA SER A 47 -8.30 -17.88 8.35
C SER A 47 -7.58 -19.20 8.61
N VAL A 48 -6.27 -19.12 8.86
CA VAL A 48 -5.43 -20.28 9.14
C VAL A 48 -4.54 -19.95 10.34
N ALA A 49 -4.70 -20.72 11.40
CA ALA A 49 -3.91 -20.60 12.62
C ALA A 49 -3.19 -21.91 12.92
N ARG A 50 -1.87 -21.86 13.16
CA ARG A 50 -1.06 -23.02 13.54
C ARG A 50 -0.24 -22.72 14.79
N TRP A 51 -0.10 -23.71 15.66
CA TRP A 51 0.77 -23.59 16.82
C TRP A 51 2.26 -23.74 16.42
N LEU A 52 2.58 -24.77 15.64
CA LEU A 52 3.91 -25.01 15.10
C LEU A 52 3.82 -25.30 13.61
N GLY A 53 4.89 -25.00 12.89
CA GLY A 53 5.08 -25.39 11.50
C GLY A 53 4.96 -24.22 10.54
N GLU A 54 4.50 -24.50 9.33
CA GLU A 54 4.53 -23.52 8.24
C GLU A 54 3.18 -23.38 7.55
N ILE A 55 2.88 -22.18 7.06
CA ILE A 55 1.80 -21.91 6.11
C ILE A 55 2.48 -21.52 4.80
N LYS A 56 2.42 -22.40 3.79
CA LYS A 56 3.06 -22.22 2.47
C LYS A 56 2.02 -22.37 1.37
N GLU A 57 1.11 -21.40 1.31
CA GLU A 57 -0.12 -21.49 0.52
C GLU A 57 -0.31 -20.23 -0.33
N THR A 58 -0.97 -20.42 -1.47
CA THR A 58 -1.38 -19.33 -2.36
C THR A 58 -2.87 -19.10 -2.19
N PHE A 59 -3.28 -17.84 -2.03
CA PHE A 59 -4.65 -17.44 -1.81
C PHE A 59 -5.13 -16.48 -2.90
N VAL A 60 -6.41 -16.58 -3.26
CA VAL A 60 -7.08 -15.62 -4.13
C VAL A 60 -8.21 -14.99 -3.32
N LEU A 61 -8.14 -13.68 -3.10
CA LEU A 61 -9.11 -12.93 -2.32
C LEU A 61 -9.99 -12.08 -3.22
N ASP A 62 -11.30 -12.22 -3.05
CA ASP A 62 -12.31 -11.37 -3.69
C ASP A 62 -13.23 -10.78 -2.63
N SER A 63 -13.06 -9.48 -2.35
CA SER A 63 -13.87 -8.75 -1.37
C SER A 63 -15.28 -8.44 -1.87
N ALA A 64 -15.56 -8.66 -3.16
CA ALA A 64 -16.89 -8.56 -3.75
C ALA A 64 -17.81 -9.72 -3.35
N LEU A 65 -17.23 -10.86 -2.97
CA LEU A 65 -17.98 -12.04 -2.60
C LEU A 65 -18.74 -11.84 -1.28
N PRO A 66 -19.92 -12.48 -1.09
CA PRO A 66 -20.71 -12.34 0.13
C PRO A 66 -19.93 -12.81 1.37
N VAL A 67 -19.90 -11.98 2.41
CA VAL A 67 -19.29 -12.34 3.69
C VAL A 67 -20.29 -13.12 4.54
N PRO A 68 -19.94 -14.32 5.06
CA PRO A 68 -20.82 -15.07 5.95
C PRO A 68 -20.85 -14.50 7.39
N SER A 69 -19.95 -13.56 7.73
CA SER A 69 -19.80 -12.98 9.06
C SER A 69 -19.59 -11.46 9.02
N ASN A 70 -19.72 -10.79 10.16
CA ASN A 70 -19.41 -9.36 10.32
C ASN A 70 -17.90 -9.10 10.54
N ASP A 71 -17.05 -10.08 10.25
CA ASP A 71 -15.60 -9.89 10.38
C ASP A 71 -15.09 -8.96 9.30
N LYS A 72 -14.16 -8.09 9.68
CA LYS A 72 -13.55 -7.13 8.76
C LYS A 72 -12.35 -7.72 8.01
N LEU A 73 -11.76 -8.81 8.50
CA LEU A 73 -10.57 -9.43 7.90
C LEU A 73 -10.98 -10.42 6.81
N HIS A 74 -10.36 -10.26 5.65
CA HIS A 74 -10.47 -11.17 4.50
C HIS A 74 -9.39 -12.26 4.55
N LEU A 75 -8.24 -11.97 5.18
CA LEU A 75 -7.18 -12.94 5.43
C LEU A 75 -6.65 -12.79 6.84
N ASP A 76 -6.54 -13.91 7.56
CA ASP A 76 -5.91 -13.99 8.88
C ASP A 76 -5.01 -15.23 8.95
N LEU A 77 -3.70 -15.02 8.87
CA LEU A 77 -2.68 -16.06 8.97
C LEU A 77 -1.91 -15.87 10.27
N SER A 78 -1.88 -16.91 11.11
CA SER A 78 -1.14 -16.86 12.37
C SER A 78 -0.37 -18.15 12.64
N VAL A 79 0.90 -18.01 13.01
CA VAL A 79 1.75 -19.11 13.45
C VAL A 79 2.43 -18.73 14.76
N LEU A 80 2.39 -19.56 15.81
CA LEU A 80 3.13 -19.22 17.02
C LEU A 80 4.64 -19.38 16.78
N VAL A 81 5.09 -20.55 16.32
CA VAL A 81 6.50 -20.81 15.98
C VAL A 81 6.61 -21.45 14.61
N GLY A 82 7.32 -20.79 13.70
CA GLY A 82 7.61 -21.30 12.37
C GLY A 82 7.51 -20.23 11.29
N GLU A 83 6.84 -20.54 10.18
CA GLU A 83 6.88 -19.71 8.99
C GLU A 83 5.48 -19.46 8.41
N VAL A 84 5.19 -18.21 8.06
CA VAL A 84 4.13 -17.86 7.12
C VAL A 84 4.82 -17.42 5.84
N ALA A 85 4.64 -18.14 4.74
CA ALA A 85 5.11 -17.77 3.42
C ALA A 85 3.94 -17.88 2.43
N ALA A 86 3.23 -16.78 2.22
CA ALA A 86 2.00 -16.76 1.44
C ALA A 86 2.10 -15.84 0.23
N GLU A 87 1.51 -16.28 -0.88
CA GLU A 87 1.24 -15.46 -2.05
C GLU A 87 -0.25 -15.15 -2.09
N VAL A 88 -0.63 -13.88 -2.22
CA VAL A 88 -2.03 -13.45 -2.15
C VAL A 88 -2.37 -12.63 -3.37
N TYR A 89 -3.35 -13.10 -4.12
CA TYR A 89 -3.89 -12.42 -5.29
C TYR A 89 -5.16 -11.69 -4.90
N VAL A 90 -5.15 -10.35 -4.97
CA VAL A 90 -6.33 -9.54 -4.69
C VAL A 90 -7.06 -9.26 -6.00
N VAL A 91 -8.28 -9.79 -6.12
CA VAL A 91 -9.15 -9.65 -7.29
C VAL A 91 -10.48 -9.04 -6.89
N GLY A 92 -11.27 -8.62 -7.88
CA GLY A 92 -12.62 -8.10 -7.67
C GLY A 92 -12.68 -6.66 -7.16
N ALA A 93 -13.69 -5.93 -7.62
CA ALA A 93 -13.97 -4.59 -7.14
C ALA A 93 -14.66 -4.69 -5.79
N GLY A 94 -14.13 -4.00 -4.77
CA GLY A 94 -14.72 -3.99 -3.44
C GLY A 94 -16.20 -3.61 -3.47
N THR A 95 -16.96 -4.06 -2.47
CA THR A 95 -18.38 -3.67 -2.33
C THR A 95 -18.51 -2.40 -1.50
N ALA A 96 -19.71 -1.79 -1.50
CA ALA A 96 -20.03 -0.71 -0.57
C ALA A 96 -19.89 -1.12 0.92
N GLN A 97 -19.90 -2.42 1.21
CA GLN A 97 -19.73 -2.98 2.55
C GLN A 97 -18.27 -3.29 2.88
N ASN A 98 -17.45 -3.60 1.87
CA ASN A 98 -16.02 -3.91 1.98
C ASN A 98 -15.22 -2.91 1.13
N ASP A 99 -14.90 -1.77 1.73
CA ASP A 99 -14.11 -0.73 1.09
C ASP A 99 -12.64 -1.13 0.87
N LYS A 100 -12.14 -2.10 1.64
CA LYS A 100 -10.77 -2.63 1.52
C LYS A 100 -10.70 -4.14 1.70
N THR A 101 -9.77 -4.77 0.99
CA THR A 101 -9.32 -6.14 1.24
C THR A 101 -8.32 -6.15 2.39
N ARG A 102 -8.83 -6.47 3.60
CA ARG A 102 -8.04 -6.43 4.85
C ARG A 102 -7.37 -7.76 5.15
N MET A 103 -6.07 -7.72 5.42
CA MET A 103 -5.22 -8.90 5.61
C MET A 103 -4.35 -8.75 6.86
N TRP A 104 -4.25 -9.82 7.63
CA TRP A 104 -3.38 -9.94 8.79
C TRP A 104 -2.51 -11.19 8.64
N ALA A 105 -1.20 -11.03 8.80
CA ALA A 105 -0.26 -12.15 8.85
C ALA A 105 0.67 -11.99 10.06
N SER A 106 0.82 -13.02 10.88
CA SER A 106 1.63 -12.91 12.09
C SER A 106 2.37 -14.18 12.48
N THR A 107 3.58 -13.98 13.03
CA THR A 107 4.34 -15.04 13.69
C THR A 107 4.93 -14.58 15.02
N THR A 108 4.92 -15.40 16.07
CA THR A 108 5.63 -15.00 17.32
C THR A 108 7.12 -15.25 17.21
N LEU A 109 7.54 -16.45 16.79
CA LEU A 109 8.94 -16.80 16.57
C LEU A 109 9.12 -17.38 15.17
N GLY A 110 9.82 -16.67 14.29
CA GLY A 110 10.18 -17.18 12.97
C GLY A 110 10.01 -16.16 11.85
N LYS A 111 9.51 -16.57 10.68
CA LYS A 111 9.51 -15.75 9.46
C LYS A 111 8.08 -15.52 8.95
N THR A 112 7.77 -14.30 8.56
CA THR A 112 6.55 -13.97 7.82
C THR A 112 6.92 -13.31 6.50
N LYS A 113 6.75 -14.05 5.41
CA LYS A 113 6.84 -13.58 4.03
C LYS A 113 5.44 -13.52 3.42
N LEU A 114 5.05 -12.33 2.99
CA LEU A 114 3.78 -12.10 2.31
C LEU A 114 4.04 -11.39 0.98
N VAL A 115 3.59 -12.00 -0.11
CA VAL A 115 3.69 -11.44 -1.47
C VAL A 115 2.29 -11.10 -1.94
N LEU A 116 2.06 -9.84 -2.29
CA LEU A 116 0.75 -9.35 -2.71
C LEU A 116 0.75 -9.08 -4.21
N HIS A 117 -0.15 -9.78 -4.91
CA HIS A 117 -0.38 -9.64 -6.34
C HIS A 117 -1.65 -8.85 -6.61
N SER A 118 -1.57 -7.95 -7.58
CA SER A 118 -2.71 -7.16 -8.06
C SER A 118 -2.87 -7.33 -9.58
N PRO A 119 -3.45 -8.46 -10.05
CA PRO A 119 -3.64 -8.74 -11.47
C PRO A 119 -4.47 -7.69 -12.22
N GLN A 120 -5.37 -7.00 -11.50
CA GLN A 120 -6.26 -5.99 -12.06
C GLN A 120 -6.20 -4.69 -11.23
N PRO A 121 -5.10 -3.91 -11.35
CA PRO A 121 -4.87 -2.72 -10.52
C PRO A 121 -6.02 -1.71 -10.50
N GLN A 122 -6.69 -1.53 -11.64
CA GLN A 122 -7.70 -0.49 -11.83
C GLN A 122 -9.10 -0.89 -11.34
N SER A 123 -9.32 -2.18 -11.06
CA SER A 123 -10.64 -2.69 -10.69
C SER A 123 -10.62 -3.49 -9.40
N ARG A 124 -9.51 -3.51 -8.66
CA ARG A 124 -9.45 -4.16 -7.36
C ARG A 124 -9.92 -3.24 -6.24
N ALA A 125 -10.39 -3.84 -5.14
CA ALA A 125 -10.49 -3.12 -3.88
C ALA A 125 -9.10 -2.63 -3.40
N PRO A 126 -9.03 -1.50 -2.68
CA PRO A 126 -7.86 -1.09 -1.91
C PRO A 126 -7.37 -2.21 -0.97
N ILE A 127 -6.05 -2.32 -0.84
CA ILE A 127 -5.36 -3.31 -0.02
C ILE A 127 -5.13 -2.71 1.37
N ALA A 128 -5.46 -3.44 2.42
CA ALA A 128 -5.08 -3.08 3.78
C ALA A 128 -4.36 -4.27 4.41
N VAL A 129 -3.03 -4.19 4.56
CA VAL A 129 -2.22 -5.31 5.03
C VAL A 129 -1.50 -4.97 6.31
N SER A 130 -1.53 -5.88 7.27
CA SER A 130 -0.73 -5.77 8.48
C SER A 130 0.08 -7.06 8.70
N VAL A 131 1.37 -6.91 8.90
CA VAL A 131 2.30 -8.02 9.12
C VAL A 131 3.04 -7.81 10.44
N SER A 132 2.97 -8.78 11.35
CA SER A 132 3.59 -8.65 12.69
C SER A 132 4.44 -9.86 13.03
N VAL A 133 5.71 -9.64 13.40
CA VAL A 133 6.59 -10.69 13.92
C VAL A 133 7.23 -10.26 15.23
N ARG A 134 7.11 -11.07 16.28
CA ARG A 134 7.73 -10.69 17.57
C ARG A 134 9.25 -10.92 17.54
N VAL A 135 9.71 -12.08 17.11
CA VAL A 135 11.14 -12.37 16.94
C VAL A 135 11.37 -13.10 15.63
N GLY A 136 12.16 -12.49 14.74
CA GLY A 136 12.58 -13.08 13.48
C GLY A 136 12.42 -12.11 12.31
N GLU A 137 11.93 -12.59 11.18
CA GLU A 137 12.02 -11.88 9.91
C GLU A 137 10.64 -11.56 9.34
N VAL A 138 10.46 -10.33 8.86
CA VAL A 138 9.31 -9.91 8.05
C VAL A 138 9.76 -9.59 6.65
N ILE A 139 9.06 -10.12 5.65
CA ILE A 139 9.22 -9.79 4.23
C ILE A 139 7.84 -9.46 3.68
N LEU A 140 7.63 -8.20 3.28
CA LEU A 140 6.39 -7.78 2.62
C LEU A 140 6.72 -7.30 1.21
N LEU A 141 6.21 -8.00 0.20
CA LEU A 141 6.34 -7.61 -1.20
C LEU A 141 5.00 -7.10 -1.72
N LEU A 142 4.98 -5.84 -2.14
CA LEU A 142 3.77 -5.12 -2.57
C LEU A 142 3.64 -5.14 -4.10
N PRO A 143 2.42 -5.04 -4.66
CA PRO A 143 2.28 -4.81 -6.08
C PRO A 143 2.72 -3.38 -6.42
N ARG A 144 3.24 -3.16 -7.63
CA ARG A 144 3.63 -1.81 -8.11
C ARG A 144 2.46 -0.82 -8.14
N SER A 145 1.22 -1.32 -8.17
CA SER A 145 0.00 -0.52 -8.09
C SER A 145 -0.38 -0.08 -6.68
N PHE A 146 0.42 -0.42 -5.66
CA PHE A 146 0.16 -0.01 -4.29
C PHE A 146 0.33 1.51 -4.15
N HIS A 147 -0.70 2.19 -3.64
CA HIS A 147 -0.67 3.63 -3.36
C HIS A 147 -1.25 3.97 -2.00
N GLY A 148 -0.40 4.45 -1.11
CA GLY A 148 -0.80 4.92 0.22
C GLY A 148 0.29 4.77 1.29
N PRO A 149 -0.09 4.90 2.58
CA PRO A 149 0.86 4.88 3.68
C PRO A 149 1.43 3.48 3.94
N LEU A 150 2.69 3.50 4.36
CA LEU A 150 3.47 2.40 4.88
C LEU A 150 3.92 2.74 6.31
N GLY A 151 3.33 2.09 7.30
CA GLY A 151 3.78 2.14 8.68
C GLY A 151 4.83 1.05 8.95
N ILE A 152 5.95 1.41 9.54
CA ILE A 152 7.00 0.47 9.92
C ILE A 152 7.37 0.68 11.38
N SER A 153 6.77 -0.13 12.25
CA SER A 153 7.19 -0.30 13.64
C SER A 153 8.36 -1.28 13.67
N GLY A 154 9.54 -0.75 13.34
CA GLY A 154 10.78 -1.52 13.24
C GLY A 154 11.24 -2.13 14.57
N PRO A 155 12.13 -3.13 14.50
CA PRO A 155 12.62 -3.83 15.67
C PRO A 155 13.44 -2.92 16.56
N SER A 156 13.31 -3.12 17.88
CA SER A 156 14.20 -2.47 18.86
C SER A 156 15.64 -2.97 18.71
N VAL A 157 15.81 -4.18 18.17
CA VAL A 157 17.10 -4.80 17.86
C VAL A 157 17.01 -5.44 16.49
N GLY A 158 17.70 -4.85 15.50
CA GLY A 158 17.75 -5.37 14.14
C GLY A 158 17.76 -4.28 13.06
N GLU A 159 17.27 -4.61 11.87
CA GLU A 159 17.34 -3.73 10.69
C GLU A 159 16.02 -3.65 9.92
N VAL A 160 15.75 -2.48 9.36
CA VAL A 160 14.64 -2.23 8.43
C VAL A 160 15.24 -1.85 7.08
N THR A 161 14.90 -2.61 6.05
CA THR A 161 15.37 -2.42 4.68
C THR A 161 14.20 -2.23 3.73
N LEU A 162 14.15 -1.07 3.09
CA LEU A 162 13.35 -0.87 1.88
C LEU A 162 14.20 -1.16 0.65
N SER A 163 13.62 -1.87 -0.31
CA SER A 163 14.23 -2.07 -1.62
C SER A 163 14.55 -0.72 -2.30
N PRO A 164 15.52 -0.67 -3.22
CA PRO A 164 15.90 0.56 -3.89
C PRO A 164 14.73 1.26 -4.58
N ASP A 165 13.88 0.53 -5.33
CA ASP A 165 12.80 1.16 -6.06
C ASP A 165 11.65 1.57 -5.13
N LEU A 166 11.34 0.74 -4.11
CA LEU A 166 10.32 1.10 -3.12
C LEU A 166 10.73 2.38 -2.39
N ARG A 167 12.00 2.48 -2.01
CA ARG A 167 12.57 3.68 -1.39
C ARG A 167 12.47 4.89 -2.31
N ALA A 168 12.80 4.72 -3.59
CA ALA A 168 12.74 5.79 -4.59
C ALA A 168 11.31 6.26 -4.88
N ALA A 169 10.33 5.35 -4.83
CA ALA A 169 8.92 5.64 -5.02
C ALA A 169 8.23 6.17 -3.76
N SER A 170 8.88 6.05 -2.60
CA SER A 170 8.33 6.46 -1.31
C SER A 170 8.78 7.87 -0.91
N THR A 171 7.88 8.63 -0.30
CA THR A 171 8.24 9.80 0.51
C THR A 171 8.23 9.40 1.98
N LYS A 172 9.17 9.89 2.79
CA LYS A 172 9.24 9.61 4.23
C LYS A 172 8.57 10.73 5.04
N PHE A 173 7.74 10.39 6.03
CA PHE A 173 7.21 11.33 7.04
C PHE A 173 7.44 10.77 8.43
N GLY A 174 8.12 11.54 9.28
CA GLY A 174 8.52 11.03 10.59
C GLY A 174 9.49 9.85 10.49
N ASP A 175 9.69 9.16 11.60
CA ASP A 175 10.77 8.17 11.70
C ASP A 175 10.40 6.81 11.08
N SER A 176 9.12 6.46 11.16
CA SER A 176 8.57 5.12 10.88
C SER A 176 7.47 5.10 9.81
N TRP A 177 7.19 6.22 9.14
CA TRP A 177 6.13 6.28 8.14
C TRP A 177 6.66 6.69 6.76
N PHE A 178 6.17 5.99 5.74
CA PHE A 178 6.43 6.26 4.33
C PHE A 178 5.11 6.24 3.56
N PHE A 179 5.07 6.79 2.36
CA PHE A 179 3.88 6.83 1.51
C PHE A 179 4.34 6.69 0.08
N ILE A 180 3.59 5.89 -0.67
CA ILE A 180 3.86 5.60 -2.07
C ILE A 180 2.81 6.31 -2.92
N GLY A 181 3.26 7.08 -3.90
CA GLY A 181 2.41 7.88 -4.78
C GLY A 181 2.26 9.33 -4.34
N GLU A 182 1.32 10.03 -4.95
CA GLU A 182 1.03 11.42 -4.65
C GLU A 182 0.11 11.53 -3.43
N TRP A 183 0.54 12.29 -2.42
CA TRP A 183 -0.31 12.61 -1.28
C TRP A 183 -1.42 13.56 -1.75
N ALA A 184 -2.52 13.00 -2.23
CA ALA A 184 -3.74 13.74 -2.39
C ALA A 184 -4.30 13.97 -0.98
N GLN A 185 -4.22 15.21 -0.48
CA GLN A 185 -4.99 15.58 0.70
C GLN A 185 -6.46 15.18 0.43
N PRO A 186 -7.09 14.38 1.30
CA PRO A 186 -8.51 14.09 1.13
C PRO A 186 -9.25 15.43 1.17
N GLU A 187 -9.96 15.74 0.08
CA GLU A 187 -10.85 16.91 0.03
C GLU A 187 -11.86 16.78 1.18
N GLY A 188 -11.65 17.54 2.26
CA GLY A 188 -12.60 17.64 3.37
C GLY A 188 -12.18 17.08 4.74
N GLY A 189 -10.89 16.96 5.09
CA GLY A 189 -10.57 16.50 6.44
C GLY A 189 -9.19 16.86 7.01
N GLU A 190 -8.98 18.12 7.37
CA GLU A 190 -8.09 18.45 8.50
C GLU A 190 -8.77 18.01 9.80
N GLY A 191 -8.79 16.71 10.06
CA GLY A 191 -9.37 16.13 11.26
C GLY A 191 -8.58 14.92 11.70
N ARG A 192 -8.24 14.85 13.00
CA ARG A 192 -7.84 13.60 13.64
C ARG A 192 -8.98 12.59 13.43
N GLY A 193 -8.83 11.65 12.48
CA GLY A 193 -9.84 10.64 12.17
C GLY A 193 -10.20 10.48 10.68
N ALA A 194 -9.57 11.21 9.76
CA ALA A 194 -9.71 10.94 8.33
C ALA A 194 -9.20 9.51 8.01
N VAL A 195 -10.10 8.65 7.50
CA VAL A 195 -9.76 7.29 7.07
C VAL A 195 -9.18 7.38 5.67
N TRP A 196 -7.97 6.87 5.48
CA TRP A 196 -7.34 6.78 4.17
C TRP A 196 -8.17 5.87 3.26
N PRO A 197 -8.63 6.30 2.07
CA PRO A 197 -9.48 5.47 1.21
C PRO A 197 -8.69 4.48 0.34
N GLY A 198 -7.38 4.69 0.17
CA GLY A 198 -6.52 3.87 -0.68
C GLY A 198 -5.86 2.70 0.06
N ASP A 199 -4.75 2.24 -0.51
CA ASP A 199 -4.00 1.10 0.04
C ASP A 199 -3.26 1.49 1.33
N GLU A 200 -3.13 0.58 2.27
CA GLU A 200 -2.39 0.79 3.51
C GLU A 200 -1.59 -0.48 3.86
N ALA A 201 -0.37 -0.29 4.36
CA ALA A 201 0.45 -1.38 4.85
C ALA A 201 1.09 -1.01 6.18
N ASP A 202 1.01 -1.91 7.15
CA ASP A 202 1.66 -1.78 8.44
C ASP A 202 2.53 -3.00 8.70
N VAL A 203 3.80 -2.77 9.02
CA VAL A 203 4.75 -3.83 9.39
C VAL A 203 5.28 -3.58 10.79
N GLU A 204 5.17 -4.59 11.64
CA GLU A 204 5.65 -4.56 13.00
C GLU A 204 6.66 -5.69 13.22
N SER A 205 7.81 -5.34 13.78
CA SER A 205 8.76 -6.32 14.33
C SER A 205 9.31 -5.83 15.66
N MET A 206 9.47 -6.73 16.64
CA MET A 206 10.10 -6.35 17.92
C MET A 206 11.61 -6.63 17.91
N ILE A 207 12.03 -7.78 17.39
CA ILE A 207 13.45 -8.16 17.23
C ILE A 207 13.64 -8.89 15.90
N GLY A 208 14.62 -8.46 15.10
CA GLY A 208 15.05 -9.17 13.89
C GLY A 208 15.07 -8.28 12.65
N THR A 209 14.62 -8.77 11.51
CA THR A 209 14.76 -8.03 10.23
C THR A 209 13.42 -7.74 9.61
N VAL A 210 13.30 -6.57 9.00
CA VAL A 210 12.14 -6.19 8.18
C VAL A 210 12.64 -5.83 6.81
N TYR A 211 12.15 -6.52 5.79
CA TYR A 211 12.34 -6.19 4.39
C TYR A 211 11.00 -5.82 3.75
N MET A 212 10.97 -4.73 3.00
CA MET A 212 9.86 -4.38 2.14
C MET A 212 10.36 -4.06 0.74
N GLY A 213 9.62 -4.54 -0.27
CA GLY A 213 9.93 -4.30 -1.67
C GLY A 213 8.70 -4.46 -2.55
N TYR A 214 8.91 -4.47 -3.86
CA TYR A 214 7.87 -4.83 -4.81
C TYR A 214 7.92 -6.32 -5.16
N GLU A 215 6.77 -6.89 -5.53
CA GLU A 215 6.60 -8.31 -5.88
C GLU A 215 7.45 -8.78 -7.06
N ASP A 216 7.87 -7.87 -7.93
CA ASP A 216 8.67 -8.17 -9.13
C ASP A 216 10.18 -8.04 -8.87
N GLU A 217 10.57 -7.57 -7.69
CA GLU A 217 11.97 -7.44 -7.28
C GLU A 217 12.50 -8.75 -6.71
N LYS A 218 13.82 -8.92 -6.82
CA LYS A 218 14.51 -10.01 -6.12
C LYS A 218 14.77 -9.58 -4.68
N GLU A 219 14.43 -10.46 -3.75
CA GLU A 219 14.91 -10.38 -2.37
C GLU A 219 16.44 -10.26 -2.39
N VAL A 220 16.98 -9.26 -1.68
CA VAL A 220 18.42 -8.94 -1.63
C VAL A 220 19.04 -9.65 -0.44
#